data_AF-A0AB39Y4V3-F1
#
_entry.id   AF-A0AB39Y4V3-F1
#
_cell.length_a   1.000
_cell.length_b   1.000
_cell.length_c   1.000
_cell.angle_alpha   90.00
_cell.angle_beta   90.00
_cell.angle_gamma   90.00
#
_symmetry.space_group_name_H-M   'P 1'
#
loop_
_entity.id
_entity.type
_entity.pdbx_description
1 polymer ?
#
loop_
_entity_poly.entity_id
_entity_poly.type
_entity_poly.pdbx_seq_one_letter_code
_entity_poly.pdbx_strand_id
1 'polypeptide(L)'
;MRLNARVTVGAATAALLPALLLGAVGCSSKDAPAAGKTPDPKGSAPADSPAASPGGAPGGSAAPKAAASKLERSALEQGDLPGYQVSAQGKNPNAPDGQPQADRKACQPLADIMGDKPDPAARETVNRGVGSQKQVGLAVSASVSSYAESDAKALVARLKDAVAACGTGFSATVDKQSGSYRDVRPAEYKTAGDESVSWTTTAAAQGVSAQVHVVVVRQGATIVRLMALNVAATADRQKPQVPHEVADKQLEKVRSAG
;
A
#
# COMPACT_ATOMS: atom_id res chain seq x y z
N MET A 1 -54.05 -13.40 -32.08
CA MET A 1 -53.65 -14.79 -31.78
C MET A 1 -52.81 -14.77 -30.51
N ARG A 2 -53.34 -15.31 -29.42
CA ARG A 2 -52.64 -15.46 -28.12
C ARG A 2 -51.81 -16.75 -28.18
N LEU A 3 -50.64 -16.78 -27.53
CA LEU A 3 -50.28 -17.86 -26.61
C LEU A 3 -49.14 -17.41 -25.68
N ASN A 4 -49.45 -17.45 -24.39
CA ASN A 4 -48.53 -17.27 -23.27
C ASN A 4 -47.72 -18.55 -23.05
N ALA A 5 -46.49 -18.42 -22.54
CA ALA A 5 -45.90 -19.45 -21.68
C ALA A 5 -45.26 -18.78 -20.46
N ARG A 6 -45.97 -18.89 -19.34
CA ARG A 6 -45.45 -18.69 -17.97
C ARG A 6 -44.89 -20.03 -17.51
N VAL A 7 -43.72 -20.03 -16.88
CA VAL A 7 -43.35 -21.09 -15.93
C VAL A 7 -42.89 -20.44 -14.63
N THR A 8 -43.52 -20.87 -13.55
CA THR A 8 -43.43 -20.36 -12.18
C THR A 8 -42.62 -21.31 -11.29
N VAL A 9 -41.76 -20.68 -10.47
CA VAL A 9 -41.48 -20.92 -9.03
C VAL A 9 -40.89 -22.26 -8.57
N GLY A 10 -39.79 -22.13 -7.82
CA GLY A 10 -39.45 -23.00 -6.70
C GLY A 10 -38.57 -22.23 -5.70
N ALA A 11 -39.16 -21.73 -4.61
CA ALA A 11 -38.46 -21.19 -3.46
C ALA A 11 -38.44 -22.24 -2.33
N ALA A 12 -37.28 -22.49 -1.73
CA ALA A 12 -37.18 -23.17 -0.44
C ALA A 12 -36.00 -22.58 0.35
N THR A 13 -36.36 -21.87 1.41
CA THR A 13 -35.51 -21.35 2.49
C THR A 13 -35.30 -22.41 3.57
N ALA A 14 -34.07 -22.59 4.05
CA ALA A 14 -33.65 -23.07 5.39
C ALA A 14 -32.11 -23.27 5.35
N ALA A 15 -31.28 -23.03 6.36
CA ALA A 15 -31.38 -22.44 7.69
C ALA A 15 -29.94 -22.10 8.14
N LEU A 16 -29.83 -21.24 9.15
CA LEU A 16 -28.60 -20.81 9.83
C LEU A 16 -27.89 -21.95 10.58
N LEU A 17 -26.55 -21.93 10.67
CA LEU A 17 -25.75 -21.76 11.91
C LEU A 17 -24.26 -22.17 11.71
N PRO A 18 -23.32 -21.55 12.47
CA PRO A 18 -21.88 -21.67 12.32
C PRO A 18 -21.28 -22.78 13.20
N ALA A 19 -20.15 -23.35 12.79
CA ALA A 19 -19.34 -24.24 13.64
C ALA A 19 -17.87 -23.82 13.64
N LEU A 20 -17.48 -23.12 14.71
CA LEU A 20 -16.13 -23.04 15.23
C LEU A 20 -15.76 -24.38 15.87
N LEU A 21 -14.63 -24.99 15.50
CA LEU A 21 -13.92 -25.94 16.35
C LEU A 21 -12.41 -25.76 16.17
N LEU A 22 -11.77 -25.26 17.23
CA LEU A 22 -10.35 -25.50 17.52
C LEU A 22 -10.20 -26.96 17.99
N GLY A 23 -9.12 -27.61 17.57
CA GLY A 23 -8.70 -28.91 18.10
C GLY A 23 -7.31 -29.25 17.62
N ALA A 24 -6.35 -29.17 18.53
CA ALA A 24 -4.94 -29.48 18.30
C ALA A 24 -4.66 -30.99 18.41
N VAL A 25 -3.46 -31.35 17.95
CA VAL A 25 -2.59 -32.50 18.28
C VAL A 25 -3.02 -33.93 17.88
N GLY A 26 -2.11 -34.59 17.16
CA GLY A 26 -2.08 -36.04 16.96
C GLY A 26 -0.94 -36.49 16.03
N CYS A 27 0.23 -36.75 16.61
CA CYS A 27 1.44 -37.29 15.96
C CYS A 27 1.21 -38.59 15.17
N SER A 28 1.99 -38.79 14.10
CA SER A 28 2.31 -40.14 13.59
C SER A 28 3.68 -40.13 12.91
N SER A 29 4.71 -40.62 13.59
CA SER A 29 5.97 -41.05 12.98
C SER A 29 6.53 -42.23 13.76
N LYS A 30 6.68 -43.35 13.05
CA LYS A 30 7.29 -44.66 13.38
C LYS A 30 7.87 -45.14 12.03
N ASP A 31 9.01 -45.78 11.87
CA ASP A 31 10.03 -46.40 12.71
C ASP A 31 11.31 -46.55 11.84
N ALA A 32 12.51 -46.53 12.43
CA ALA A 32 13.56 -47.56 12.23
C ALA A 32 14.87 -47.23 12.97
N PRO A 33 15.65 -48.24 13.43
CA PRO A 33 16.54 -48.12 14.61
C PRO A 33 18.04 -48.38 14.33
N ALA A 34 18.92 -48.02 15.28
CA ALA A 34 20.16 -48.75 15.56
C ALA A 34 20.79 -48.41 16.94
N ALA A 35 20.74 -49.41 17.83
CA ALA A 35 21.68 -49.87 18.87
C ALA A 35 22.65 -48.91 19.62
N GLY A 36 22.59 -49.00 20.96
CA GLY A 36 23.82 -49.11 21.77
C GLY A 36 23.85 -48.50 23.19
N LYS A 37 23.59 -49.35 24.20
CA LYS A 37 24.14 -49.37 25.60
C LYS A 37 23.54 -48.44 26.69
N THR A 38 23.08 -49.09 27.75
CA THR A 38 22.59 -48.70 29.11
C THR A 38 23.74 -48.29 30.06
N PRO A 39 23.54 -47.94 31.38
CA PRO A 39 22.31 -47.77 32.21
C PRO A 39 22.25 -46.50 33.14
N ASP A 40 21.03 -46.08 33.50
CA ASP A 40 20.43 -45.72 34.83
C ASP A 40 21.24 -45.07 36.00
N PRO A 41 20.60 -44.59 37.11
CA PRO A 41 19.20 -44.15 37.35
C PRO A 41 19.12 -42.86 38.22
N LYS A 42 17.91 -42.56 38.73
CA LYS A 42 17.56 -41.83 39.98
C LYS A 42 16.95 -40.44 39.74
N GLY A 43 15.72 -40.12 40.14
CA GLY A 43 14.72 -40.86 40.89
C GLY A 43 13.52 -39.93 41.16
N SER A 44 12.34 -40.53 41.28
CA SER A 44 11.19 -40.14 42.10
C SER A 44 10.65 -38.71 42.06
N ALA A 45 9.43 -38.59 41.53
CA ALA A 45 8.39 -37.62 41.95
C ALA A 45 7.97 -37.85 43.43
N PRO A 46 6.99 -37.12 44.05
CA PRO A 46 6.11 -36.06 43.52
C PRO A 46 5.85 -34.85 44.48
N ALA A 47 4.99 -33.94 43.98
CA ALA A 47 4.00 -33.11 44.69
C ALA A 47 4.44 -32.14 45.81
N ASP A 48 4.16 -30.84 45.61
CA ASP A 48 3.17 -30.11 46.42
C ASP A 48 2.95 -28.68 45.88
N SER A 49 1.69 -28.28 45.76
CA SER A 49 1.26 -26.88 45.66
C SER A 49 0.85 -26.43 47.06
N PRO A 50 0.97 -25.15 47.45
CA PRO A 50 -0.21 -24.28 47.32
C PRO A 50 0.03 -22.77 47.09
N ALA A 51 -0.99 -22.16 46.48
CA ALA A 51 -1.60 -20.84 46.74
C ALA A 51 -0.88 -19.50 46.38
N ALA A 52 -1.50 -18.78 45.44
CA ALA A 52 -2.04 -17.39 45.48
C ALA A 52 -1.18 -16.28 46.14
N SER A 53 -0.97 -15.06 45.62
CA SER A 53 -1.50 -14.19 44.53
C SER A 53 -0.48 -13.02 44.37
N PRO A 54 -0.85 -11.83 43.88
CA PRO A 54 -1.09 -11.39 42.51
C PRO A 54 0.08 -10.53 41.97
N GLY A 55 0.35 -10.59 40.66
CA GLY A 55 1.41 -9.79 40.05
C GLY A 55 1.02 -9.35 38.64
N GLY A 56 0.17 -8.34 38.54
CA GLY A 56 -0.04 -7.63 37.29
C GLY A 56 1.12 -6.67 37.02
N ALA A 57 1.84 -6.90 35.93
CA ALA A 57 2.67 -5.94 35.20
C ALA A 57 3.16 -6.60 33.89
N PRO A 58 3.62 -5.85 32.89
CA PRO A 58 2.81 -5.05 32.00
C PRO A 58 2.95 -5.51 30.55
N GLY A 59 2.13 -4.92 29.67
CA GLY A 59 2.10 -5.16 28.23
C GLY A 59 3.50 -5.26 27.62
N GLY A 60 3.63 -6.21 26.71
CA GLY A 60 4.81 -6.39 25.88
C GLY A 60 5.18 -5.05 25.26
N SER A 61 6.20 -4.42 25.83
CA SER A 61 6.90 -3.32 25.20
C SER A 61 7.44 -3.90 23.91
N ALA A 62 6.83 -3.47 22.80
CA ALA A 62 7.47 -3.56 21.50
C ALA A 62 8.88 -3.02 21.70
N ALA A 63 9.88 -3.85 21.43
CA ALA A 63 11.28 -3.46 21.49
C ALA A 63 11.43 -2.08 20.79
N PRO A 64 12.22 -1.16 21.35
CA PRO A 64 12.39 0.16 20.74
C PRO A 64 12.86 -0.09 19.31
N LYS A 65 12.03 0.30 18.32
CA LYS A 65 12.47 0.34 16.91
C LYS A 65 13.83 1.03 16.93
N ALA A 66 14.86 0.33 16.43
CA ALA A 66 16.14 0.94 16.14
C ALA A 66 15.89 2.32 15.49
N ALA A 67 16.60 3.36 15.95
CA ALA A 67 16.29 4.75 15.64
C ALA A 67 15.94 4.93 14.14
N ALA A 68 14.65 5.16 13.87
CA ALA A 68 14.13 5.28 12.53
C ALA A 68 14.83 6.46 11.81
N SER A 69 15.15 6.28 10.51
CA SER A 69 15.77 7.34 9.71
C SER A 69 14.93 8.62 9.78
N LYS A 70 15.55 9.78 9.51
CA LYS A 70 14.82 11.04 9.41
C LYS A 70 13.64 10.92 8.43
N LEU A 71 13.84 10.19 7.33
CA LEU A 71 12.82 9.95 6.32
C LEU A 71 11.69 9.05 6.83
N GLU A 72 12.02 7.98 7.56
CA GLU A 72 11.01 7.08 8.15
C GLU A 72 10.11 7.83 9.15
N ARG A 73 10.69 8.71 9.98
CA ARG A 73 9.91 9.58 10.89
C ARG A 73 9.01 10.59 10.18
N SER A 74 9.37 10.95 8.94
CA SER A 74 8.59 11.87 8.13
C SER A 74 7.40 11.19 7.43
N ALA A 75 7.36 9.87 7.33
CA ALA A 75 6.25 9.15 6.71
C ALA A 75 5.03 9.05 7.64
N LEU A 76 3.83 8.98 7.07
CA LEU A 76 2.61 8.71 7.83
C LEU A 76 2.70 7.39 8.61
N GLU A 77 2.12 7.37 9.80
CA GLU A 77 1.99 6.21 10.68
C GLU A 77 0.54 6.04 11.12
N GLN A 78 0.22 4.86 11.66
CA GLN A 78 -1.12 4.61 12.19
C GLN A 78 -1.42 5.58 13.33
N GLY A 79 -2.58 6.24 13.26
CA GLY A 79 -3.01 7.24 14.23
C GLY A 79 -2.73 8.70 13.83
N ASP A 80 -1.92 8.95 12.80
CA ASP A 80 -1.66 10.32 12.31
C ASP A 80 -2.89 10.98 11.67
N LEU A 81 -3.79 10.16 11.12
CA LEU A 81 -4.91 10.58 10.30
C LEU A 81 -6.22 9.96 10.79
N PRO A 82 -7.09 10.72 11.48
CA PRO A 82 -8.41 10.25 11.88
C PRO A 82 -9.25 9.80 10.67
N GLY A 83 -9.89 8.63 10.78
CA GLY A 83 -10.70 8.07 9.69
C GLY A 83 -9.89 7.41 8.57
N TYR A 84 -8.60 7.14 8.81
CA TYR A 84 -7.73 6.42 7.89
C TYR A 84 -6.99 5.28 8.59
N GLN A 85 -6.80 4.20 7.84
CA GLN A 85 -5.87 3.13 8.21
C GLN A 85 -4.56 3.33 7.43
N VAL A 86 -3.45 3.44 8.14
CA VAL A 86 -2.11 3.55 7.57
C VAL A 86 -1.37 2.22 7.77
N SER A 87 -0.75 1.72 6.70
CA SER A 87 0.06 0.52 6.71
C SER A 87 1.46 0.79 6.15
N ALA A 88 2.44 0.01 6.59
CA ALA A 88 3.76 -0.02 5.97
C ALA A 88 3.73 -0.65 4.56
N GLN A 89 2.64 -1.35 4.22
CA GLN A 89 2.41 -1.92 2.90
C GLN A 89 1.84 -0.85 1.97
N GLY A 90 2.71 0.04 1.47
CA GLY A 90 2.35 1.01 0.42
C GLY A 90 2.38 0.45 -1.00
N LYS A 91 3.00 -0.72 -1.17
CA LYS A 91 3.10 -1.47 -2.42
C LYS A 91 1.85 -2.30 -2.66
N ASN A 92 1.32 -2.28 -3.88
CA ASN A 92 0.39 -3.31 -4.33
C ASN A 92 1.13 -4.66 -4.41
N PRO A 93 0.76 -5.69 -3.62
CA PRO A 93 1.49 -6.96 -3.61
C PRO A 93 1.51 -7.67 -4.97
N ASN A 94 0.59 -7.33 -5.87
CA ASN A 94 0.51 -7.88 -7.22
C ASN A 94 1.30 -7.06 -8.26
N ALA A 95 1.92 -5.94 -7.87
CA ALA A 95 2.72 -5.13 -8.79
C ALA A 95 4.11 -5.78 -9.00
N PRO A 96 4.58 -5.87 -10.25
CA PRO A 96 5.90 -6.39 -10.56
C PRO A 96 6.99 -5.52 -9.96
N ASP A 97 8.12 -6.16 -9.66
CA ASP A 97 9.33 -5.47 -9.22
C ASP A 97 10.08 -4.87 -10.42
N GLY A 98 10.81 -3.78 -10.17
CA GLY A 98 11.69 -3.15 -11.15
C GLY A 98 11.19 -1.78 -11.64
N GLN A 99 12.01 -1.16 -12.48
CA GLN A 99 11.72 0.15 -13.06
C GLN A 99 10.93 -0.02 -14.37
N PRO A 100 9.73 0.57 -14.50
CA PRO A 100 8.98 0.51 -15.74
C PRO A 100 9.73 1.22 -16.87
N GLN A 101 9.59 0.72 -18.09
CA GLN A 101 10.16 1.31 -19.30
C GLN A 101 9.03 1.83 -20.18
N ALA A 102 8.96 3.14 -20.36
CA ALA A 102 7.98 3.76 -21.23
C ALA A 102 8.35 3.55 -22.70
N ASP A 103 7.34 3.37 -23.54
CA ASP A 103 7.49 3.32 -25.01
C ASP A 103 8.00 4.65 -25.61
N ARG A 104 7.86 5.75 -24.86
CA ARG A 104 8.34 7.07 -25.21
C ARG A 104 9.19 7.66 -24.10
N LYS A 105 10.41 8.07 -24.45
CA LYS A 105 11.36 8.68 -23.50
C LYS A 105 10.78 9.88 -22.74
N ALA A 106 9.98 10.72 -23.40
CA ALA A 106 9.35 11.88 -22.76
C ALA A 106 8.36 11.49 -21.65
N CYS A 107 7.80 10.28 -21.67
CA CYS A 107 6.85 9.78 -20.68
C CYS A 107 7.49 8.90 -19.60
N GLN A 108 8.79 8.64 -19.70
CA GLN A 108 9.53 7.85 -18.71
C GLN A 108 9.34 8.36 -17.28
N PRO A 109 9.39 9.69 -16.99
CA PRO A 109 9.14 10.18 -15.63
C PRO A 109 7.75 9.83 -15.08
N LEU A 110 6.73 9.76 -15.95
CA LEU A 110 5.37 9.37 -15.55
C LEU A 110 5.24 7.85 -15.36
N ALA A 111 6.04 7.05 -16.06
CA ALA A 111 6.11 5.62 -15.78
C ALA A 111 6.78 5.37 -14.43
N ASP A 112 7.93 6.01 -14.20
CA ASP A 112 8.73 5.86 -12.99
C ASP A 112 7.94 6.16 -11.71
N ILE A 113 7.22 7.29 -11.70
CA ILE A 113 6.46 7.77 -10.54
C ILE A 113 5.31 6.83 -10.11
N MET A 114 4.92 5.87 -10.96
CA MET A 114 3.89 4.88 -10.63
C MET A 114 4.43 3.70 -9.81
N GLY A 115 5.74 3.46 -9.82
CA GLY A 115 6.37 2.38 -9.07
C GLY A 115 6.67 2.73 -7.60
N ASP A 116 7.13 1.72 -6.85
CA ASP A 116 7.54 1.89 -5.44
C ASP A 116 8.89 2.62 -5.28
N LYS A 117 9.66 2.70 -6.37
CA LYS A 117 10.85 3.53 -6.53
C LYS A 117 10.52 4.63 -7.57
N PRO A 118 9.95 5.75 -7.11
CA PRO A 118 9.32 6.73 -7.99
C PRO A 118 10.30 7.54 -8.85
N ASP A 119 11.61 7.47 -8.56
CA ASP A 119 12.69 8.07 -9.34
C ASP A 119 14.00 7.30 -9.04
N PRO A 120 14.78 6.86 -10.04
CA PRO A 120 16.10 6.28 -9.81
C PRO A 120 17.10 7.22 -9.10
N ALA A 121 16.87 8.55 -9.11
CA ALA A 121 17.71 9.51 -8.39
C ALA A 121 17.41 9.60 -6.87
N ALA A 122 16.35 8.95 -6.39
CA ALA A 122 16.02 8.93 -4.97
C ALA A 122 17.09 8.17 -4.16
N ARG A 123 17.56 8.74 -3.05
CA ARG A 123 18.54 8.11 -2.16
C ARG A 123 17.90 7.09 -1.21
N GLU A 124 16.72 7.43 -0.72
CA GLU A 124 15.91 6.60 0.17
C GLU A 124 14.43 6.91 -0.13
N THR A 125 13.58 5.89 -0.07
CA THR A 125 12.13 6.02 -0.25
C THR A 125 11.41 5.22 0.83
N VAL A 126 10.45 5.86 1.49
CA VAL A 126 9.55 5.24 2.47
C VAL A 126 8.14 5.25 1.91
N ASN A 127 7.53 4.06 1.79
CA ASN A 127 6.19 3.88 1.25
C ASN A 127 5.17 3.60 2.36
N ARG A 128 3.93 4.07 2.16
CA ARG A 128 2.77 3.84 3.03
C ARG A 128 1.50 3.60 2.22
N GLY A 129 0.68 2.68 2.70
CA GLY A 129 -0.68 2.49 2.23
C GLY A 129 -1.63 3.25 3.14
N VAL A 130 -2.56 4.03 2.57
CA VAL A 130 -3.53 4.82 3.32
C VAL A 130 -4.93 4.48 2.82
N GLY A 131 -5.68 3.71 3.60
CA GLY A 131 -7.06 3.33 3.31
C GLY A 131 -8.06 4.26 3.98
N SER A 132 -9.01 4.80 3.23
CA SER A 132 -10.07 5.66 3.78
C SER A 132 -11.15 4.81 4.45
N GLN A 133 -11.49 5.14 5.70
CA GLN A 133 -12.66 4.58 6.38
C GLN A 133 -13.92 5.41 6.09
N LYS A 134 -13.75 6.60 5.51
CA LYS A 134 -14.83 7.55 5.21
C LYS A 134 -15.39 7.38 3.79
N GLN A 135 -14.58 6.87 2.88
CA GLN A 135 -14.94 6.62 1.49
C GLN A 135 -14.53 5.20 1.10
N VAL A 136 -15.53 4.33 0.94
CA VAL A 136 -15.33 2.94 0.54
C VAL A 136 -14.56 2.88 -0.78
N GLY A 137 -13.51 2.05 -0.81
CA GLY A 137 -12.70 1.80 -2.01
C GLY A 137 -11.62 2.85 -2.28
N LEU A 138 -11.62 4.00 -1.61
CA LEU A 138 -10.56 4.99 -1.76
C LEU A 138 -9.30 4.52 -1.03
N ALA A 139 -8.23 4.31 -1.80
CA ALA A 139 -6.90 4.01 -1.31
C ALA A 139 -5.91 5.04 -1.85
N VAL A 140 -4.94 5.42 -1.01
CA VAL A 140 -3.83 6.29 -1.39
C VAL A 140 -2.52 5.55 -1.13
N SER A 141 -1.69 5.40 -2.16
CA SER A 141 -0.29 5.05 -2.00
C SER A 141 0.49 6.34 -1.78
N ALA A 142 1.16 6.44 -0.63
CA ALA A 142 1.98 7.57 -0.26
C ALA A 142 3.45 7.16 -0.24
N SER A 143 4.33 8.04 -0.70
CA SER A 143 5.77 7.85 -0.54
C SER A 143 6.47 9.15 -0.21
N VAL A 144 7.45 9.08 0.69
CA VAL A 144 8.38 10.17 0.96
C VAL A 144 9.76 9.72 0.50
N SER A 145 10.44 10.54 -0.29
CA SER A 145 11.74 10.21 -0.88
C SER A 145 12.75 11.34 -0.67
N SER A 146 13.99 10.98 -0.35
CA SER A 146 15.09 11.93 -0.16
C SER A 146 15.98 12.05 -1.40
N TYR A 147 16.46 13.26 -1.68
CA TYR A 147 17.26 13.58 -2.87
C TYR A 147 18.42 14.52 -2.55
N ALA A 148 19.28 14.78 -3.53
CA ALA A 148 19.91 16.10 -3.61
C ALA A 148 18.86 17.15 -3.98
N GLU A 149 18.98 18.38 -3.49
CA GLU A 149 17.98 19.42 -3.76
C GLU A 149 17.82 19.71 -5.26
N SER A 150 18.92 19.67 -6.03
CA SER A 150 18.90 19.80 -7.48
C SER A 150 18.09 18.70 -8.17
N ASP A 151 18.21 17.47 -7.69
CA ASP A 151 17.51 16.32 -8.28
C ASP A 151 16.01 16.37 -7.95
N ALA A 152 15.65 16.82 -6.75
CA ALA A 152 14.25 17.05 -6.38
C ALA A 152 13.59 18.12 -7.26
N LYS A 153 14.27 19.25 -7.52
CA LYS A 153 13.79 20.30 -8.44
C LYS A 153 13.66 19.75 -9.86
N ALA A 154 14.68 19.03 -10.33
CA ALA A 154 14.69 18.45 -11.66
C ALA A 154 13.58 17.41 -11.86
N LEU A 155 13.25 16.60 -10.84
CA LEU A 155 12.14 15.65 -10.91
C LEU A 155 10.80 16.38 -11.15
N VAL A 156 10.47 17.40 -10.35
CA VAL A 156 9.22 18.14 -10.52
C VAL A 156 9.13 18.79 -11.90
N ALA A 157 10.24 19.37 -12.39
CA ALA A 157 10.30 19.93 -13.75
C ALA A 157 10.04 18.85 -14.83
N ARG A 158 10.77 17.72 -14.77
CA ARG A 158 10.58 16.60 -15.72
C ARG A 158 9.16 16.06 -15.72
N LEU A 159 8.51 16.00 -14.55
CA LEU A 159 7.13 15.55 -14.44
C LEU A 159 6.16 16.55 -15.08
N LYS A 160 6.35 17.86 -14.87
CA LYS A 160 5.52 18.90 -15.54
C LYS A 160 5.64 18.79 -17.06
N ASP A 161 6.87 18.66 -17.57
CA ASP A 161 7.12 18.50 -19.01
C ASP A 161 6.49 17.21 -19.55
N ALA A 162 6.61 16.09 -18.82
CA ALA A 162 6.05 14.83 -19.22
C ALA A 162 4.50 14.85 -19.20
N VAL A 163 3.86 15.48 -18.21
CA VAL A 163 2.40 15.68 -18.18
C VAL A 163 1.94 16.46 -19.42
N ALA A 164 2.68 17.50 -19.83
CA ALA A 164 2.37 18.26 -21.03
C ALA A 164 2.56 17.45 -22.32
N ALA A 165 3.62 16.63 -22.40
CA ALA A 165 3.98 15.88 -23.60
C ALA A 165 3.15 14.58 -23.79
N CYS A 166 2.65 13.99 -22.70
CA CYS A 166 2.11 12.63 -22.71
C CYS A 166 0.58 12.56 -22.67
N GLY A 167 -0.12 13.67 -22.98
CA GLY A 167 -1.59 13.77 -22.87
C GLY A 167 -2.39 12.74 -23.67
N THR A 168 -1.84 12.25 -24.78
CA THR A 168 -2.44 11.18 -25.60
C THR A 168 -2.30 9.79 -24.98
N GLY A 169 -1.57 9.67 -23.87
CA GLY A 169 -1.22 8.40 -23.24
C GLY A 169 0.07 7.79 -23.78
N PHE A 170 0.56 6.78 -23.07
CA PHE A 170 1.80 6.04 -23.35
C PHE A 170 1.68 4.61 -22.79
N SER A 171 2.53 3.70 -23.25
CA SER A 171 2.64 2.35 -22.67
C SER A 171 3.89 2.24 -21.82
N ALA A 172 3.87 1.40 -20.79
CA ALA A 172 5.08 1.06 -20.06
C ALA A 172 5.15 -0.45 -19.80
N THR A 173 6.37 -0.98 -19.74
CA THR A 173 6.63 -2.40 -19.47
C THR A 173 7.57 -2.55 -18.29
N VAL A 174 7.22 -3.44 -17.36
CA VAL A 174 8.04 -3.81 -16.20
C VAL A 174 7.95 -5.33 -16.05
N ASP A 175 9.09 -6.00 -15.91
CA ASP A 175 9.18 -7.47 -15.83
C ASP A 175 8.30 -8.21 -16.87
N LYS A 176 8.40 -7.82 -18.15
CA LYS A 176 7.61 -8.35 -19.28
C LYS A 176 6.09 -8.15 -19.17
N GLN A 177 5.61 -7.46 -18.14
CA GLN A 177 4.21 -7.06 -18.00
C GLN A 177 4.05 -5.65 -18.55
N SER A 178 3.19 -5.50 -19.56
CA SER A 178 2.87 -4.20 -20.16
C SER A 178 1.57 -3.64 -19.60
N GLY A 179 1.56 -2.33 -19.41
CA GLY A 179 0.38 -1.54 -19.11
C GLY A 179 0.32 -0.31 -19.99
N SER A 180 -0.86 0.32 -20.04
CA SER A 180 -1.09 1.56 -20.76
C SER A 180 -1.60 2.63 -19.81
N TYR A 181 -1.14 3.85 -20.00
CA TYR A 181 -1.60 5.06 -19.33
C TYR A 181 -2.28 5.93 -20.36
N ARG A 182 -3.56 6.24 -20.16
CA ARG A 182 -4.36 7.09 -21.06
C ARG A 182 -4.82 8.33 -20.32
N ASP A 183 -5.29 9.31 -21.08
CA ASP A 183 -5.91 10.53 -20.55
C ASP A 183 -5.05 11.23 -19.49
N VAL A 184 -3.76 11.39 -19.77
CA VAL A 184 -2.86 12.13 -18.87
C VAL A 184 -3.27 13.61 -18.92
N ARG A 185 -3.86 14.11 -17.85
CA ARG A 185 -4.40 15.48 -17.81
C ARG A 185 -3.90 16.20 -16.55
N PRO A 186 -3.32 17.41 -16.67
CA PRO A 186 -3.06 18.25 -15.51
C PRO A 186 -4.30 18.37 -14.62
N ALA A 187 -4.08 18.36 -13.31
CA ALA A 187 -5.13 18.56 -12.33
C ALA A 187 -4.72 19.68 -11.38
N GLU A 188 -5.62 20.61 -11.10
CA GLU A 188 -5.37 21.62 -10.09
C GLU A 188 -5.33 20.97 -8.70
N TYR A 189 -4.27 21.26 -7.94
CA TYR A 189 -4.13 20.77 -6.58
C TYR A 189 -3.34 21.76 -5.74
N LYS A 190 -3.99 22.37 -4.75
CA LYS A 190 -3.35 23.33 -3.83
C LYS A 190 -2.68 22.59 -2.68
N THR A 191 -1.48 23.03 -2.32
CA THR A 191 -0.64 22.42 -1.29
C THR A 191 0.33 23.47 -0.73
N ALA A 192 0.79 23.28 0.50
CA ALA A 192 1.74 24.14 1.18
C ALA A 192 3.22 23.77 0.94
N GLY A 193 3.53 22.94 -0.05
CA GLY A 193 4.91 22.64 -0.44
C GLY A 193 5.54 23.73 -1.31
N ASP A 194 6.85 23.66 -1.50
CA ASP A 194 7.61 24.65 -2.29
C ASP A 194 7.18 24.64 -3.76
N GLU A 195 6.97 23.44 -4.31
CA GLU A 195 6.53 23.22 -5.69
C GLU A 195 5.69 21.95 -5.77
N SER A 196 4.75 21.91 -6.71
CA SER A 196 3.95 20.71 -6.97
C SER A 196 3.65 20.51 -8.45
N VAL A 197 3.26 19.29 -8.77
CA VAL A 197 2.63 18.89 -10.04
C VAL A 197 1.59 17.83 -9.72
N SER A 198 0.43 17.95 -10.38
CA SER A 198 -0.67 17.02 -10.20
C SER A 198 -1.32 16.71 -11.53
N TRP A 199 -1.76 15.48 -11.70
CA TRP A 199 -2.46 15.03 -12.89
C TRP A 199 -3.38 13.84 -12.59
N THR A 200 -4.31 13.62 -13.52
CA THR A 200 -5.10 12.40 -13.60
C THR A 200 -4.64 11.55 -14.77
N THR A 201 -4.79 10.24 -14.66
CA THR A 201 -4.55 9.29 -15.75
C THR A 201 -5.41 8.04 -15.57
N THR A 202 -5.76 7.39 -16.66
CA THR A 202 -6.32 6.04 -16.66
C THR A 202 -5.20 5.02 -16.85
N ALA A 203 -4.86 4.26 -15.81
CA ALA A 203 -3.92 3.15 -15.88
C ALA A 203 -4.67 1.84 -16.19
N ALA A 204 -4.18 1.06 -17.16
CA ALA A 204 -4.77 -0.23 -17.52
C ALA A 204 -3.70 -1.29 -17.76
N ALA A 205 -3.90 -2.47 -17.18
CA ALA A 205 -3.05 -3.64 -17.33
C ALA A 205 -3.88 -4.91 -17.11
N GLN A 206 -3.57 -5.99 -17.84
CA GLN A 206 -4.18 -7.32 -17.63
C GLN A 206 -5.72 -7.31 -17.61
N GLY A 207 -6.35 -6.50 -18.47
CA GLY A 207 -7.82 -6.39 -18.55
C GLY A 207 -8.47 -5.56 -17.44
N VAL A 208 -7.70 -5.02 -16.49
CA VAL A 208 -8.17 -4.13 -15.43
C VAL A 208 -7.78 -2.69 -15.78
N SER A 209 -8.68 -1.73 -15.54
CA SER A 209 -8.45 -0.30 -15.74
C SER A 209 -8.90 0.47 -14.52
N ALA A 210 -8.10 1.44 -14.08
CA ALA A 210 -8.40 2.31 -12.96
C ALA A 210 -8.02 3.75 -13.30
N GLN A 211 -8.87 4.69 -12.92
CA GLN A 211 -8.47 6.09 -12.89
C GLN A 211 -7.60 6.33 -11.67
N VAL A 212 -6.58 7.16 -11.83
CA VAL A 212 -5.61 7.52 -10.81
C VAL A 212 -5.46 9.02 -10.78
N HIS A 213 -5.39 9.58 -9.57
CA HIS A 213 -4.96 10.95 -9.35
C HIS A 213 -3.62 10.95 -8.63
N VAL A 214 -2.62 11.58 -9.23
CA VAL A 214 -1.26 11.65 -8.71
C VAL A 214 -0.95 13.09 -8.32
N VAL A 215 -0.44 13.28 -7.11
CA VAL A 215 0.07 14.55 -6.61
C VAL A 215 1.52 14.33 -6.19
N VAL A 216 2.42 15.13 -6.73
CA VAL A 216 3.83 15.16 -6.33
C VAL A 216 4.15 16.56 -5.80
N VAL A 217 4.73 16.62 -4.60
CA VAL A 217 5.06 17.86 -3.90
C VAL A 217 6.51 17.83 -3.45
N ARG A 218 7.25 18.90 -3.73
CA ARG A 218 8.61 19.11 -3.23
C ARG A 218 8.59 19.98 -1.99
N GLN A 219 9.35 19.57 -0.97
CA GLN A 219 9.67 20.37 0.21
C GLN A 219 11.18 20.26 0.44
N GLY A 220 11.93 21.33 0.16
CA GLY A 220 13.39 21.29 0.14
C GLY A 220 13.92 20.20 -0.80
N ALA A 221 14.70 19.26 -0.24
CA ALA A 221 15.27 18.10 -0.92
C ALA A 221 14.42 16.82 -0.79
N THR A 222 13.19 16.94 -0.26
CA THR A 222 12.26 15.82 -0.07
C THR A 222 11.12 15.90 -1.07
N ILE A 223 10.73 14.75 -1.63
CA ILE A 223 9.55 14.63 -2.49
C ILE A 223 8.51 13.76 -1.79
N VAL A 224 7.29 14.28 -1.71
CA VAL A 224 6.09 13.56 -1.33
C VAL A 224 5.33 13.22 -2.61
N ARG A 225 5.04 11.93 -2.83
CA ARG A 225 4.15 11.45 -3.88
C ARG A 225 2.93 10.81 -3.23
N LEU A 226 1.75 11.16 -3.73
CA LEU A 226 0.46 10.63 -3.30
C LEU A 226 -0.30 10.20 -4.53
N MET A 227 -0.74 8.95 -4.54
CA MET A 227 -1.43 8.34 -5.65
C MET A 227 -2.76 7.77 -5.16
N ALA A 228 -3.86 8.43 -5.50
CA ALA A 228 -5.21 8.01 -5.15
C ALA A 228 -5.82 7.15 -6.26
N LEU A 229 -6.41 6.04 -5.85
CA LEU A 229 -7.22 5.16 -6.69
C LEU A 229 -8.50 4.79 -5.94
N ASN A 230 -9.57 4.50 -6.68
CA ASN A 230 -10.81 4.01 -6.10
C ASN A 230 -11.13 2.63 -6.66
N VAL A 231 -10.91 1.58 -5.86
CA VAL A 231 -11.13 0.18 -6.28
C VAL A 231 -12.60 -0.19 -6.36
N ALA A 232 -13.48 0.63 -5.79
CA ALA A 232 -14.93 0.45 -5.82
C ALA A 232 -15.62 1.34 -6.88
N ALA A 233 -14.86 2.19 -7.59
CA ALA A 233 -15.42 3.07 -8.61
C ALA A 233 -15.84 2.26 -9.84
N THR A 234 -17.11 2.39 -10.22
CA THR A 234 -17.54 2.15 -11.60
C THR A 234 -17.24 3.40 -12.41
N ALA A 235 -17.02 3.26 -13.73
CA ALA A 235 -16.41 4.28 -14.61
C ALA A 235 -16.97 5.72 -14.45
N ASP A 236 -18.21 5.88 -13.98
CA ASP A 236 -18.92 7.16 -13.91
C ASP A 236 -19.24 7.66 -12.49
N ARG A 237 -18.91 6.91 -11.42
CA ARG A 237 -19.15 7.33 -10.03
C ARG A 237 -17.87 7.30 -9.21
N GLN A 238 -17.39 8.49 -8.85
CA GLN A 238 -16.24 8.80 -7.99
C GLN A 238 -14.86 8.60 -8.62
N LYS A 239 -14.49 9.57 -9.47
CA LYS A 239 -13.10 9.86 -9.81
C LYS A 239 -12.28 9.97 -8.52
N PRO A 240 -11.21 9.17 -8.34
CA PRO A 240 -10.40 9.27 -7.14
C PRO A 240 -9.68 10.61 -7.12
N GLN A 241 -9.64 11.22 -5.95
CA GLN A 241 -8.83 12.41 -5.67
C GLN A 241 -8.03 12.14 -4.41
N VAL A 242 -6.81 12.68 -4.36
CA VAL A 242 -5.97 12.63 -3.17
C VAL A 242 -6.61 13.57 -2.14
N PRO A 243 -7.07 13.08 -0.97
CA PRO A 243 -7.66 13.95 0.04
C PRO A 243 -6.63 14.97 0.54
N HIS A 244 -7.02 16.24 0.63
CA HIS A 244 -6.13 17.31 1.09
C HIS A 244 -5.58 17.03 2.49
N GLU A 245 -6.41 16.50 3.40
CA GLU A 245 -5.97 16.14 4.76
C GLU A 245 -4.83 15.11 4.79
N VAL A 246 -4.77 14.18 3.81
CA VAL A 246 -3.66 13.22 3.69
C VAL A 246 -2.40 13.95 3.22
N ALA A 247 -2.52 14.82 2.23
CA ALA A 247 -1.39 15.60 1.71
C ALA A 247 -0.83 16.58 2.75
N ASP A 248 -1.71 17.31 3.42
CA ASP A 248 -1.36 18.31 4.41
C ASP A 248 -0.65 17.65 5.60
N LYS A 249 -1.17 16.52 6.10
CA LYS A 249 -0.53 15.79 7.19
C LYS A 249 0.82 15.21 6.78
N GLN A 250 0.94 14.65 5.58
CA GLN A 250 2.20 14.13 5.09
C GLN A 250 3.27 15.24 4.95
N LEU A 251 2.87 16.43 4.50
CA LEU A 251 3.78 17.59 4.41
C LEU A 251 4.14 18.17 5.78
N GLU A 252 3.20 18.19 6.72
CA GLU A 252 3.47 18.54 8.12
C GLU A 252 4.59 17.65 8.69
N LYS A 253 4.47 16.32 8.56
CA LYS A 253 5.50 15.39 9.04
C LYS A 253 6.86 15.60 8.37
N VAL A 254 6.89 15.90 7.07
CA VAL A 254 8.15 16.22 6.37
C VAL A 254 8.81 17.47 6.92
N ARG A 255 8.04 18.52 7.21
CA ARG A 255 8.57 19.75 7.82
C ARG A 255 9.02 19.53 9.27
N SER A 256 8.28 18.74 10.05
CA SER A 256 8.63 18.46 11.45
C SER A 256 9.82 17.52 11.62
N ALA A 257 10.10 16.67 10.63
CA ALA A 257 11.29 15.83 10.62
C ALA A 257 12.54 16.59 10.16
N GLY A 258 12.36 17.69 9.41
CA GLY A 258 13.35 18.56 8.75
C GLY A 258 14.35 19.19 9.68
#